data_AF-D7R3U9-F1
#
_entry.id   AF-D7R3U9-F1
#
_cell.length_a   1.000
_cell.length_b   1.000
_cell.length_c   1.000
_cell.angle_alpha   90.00
_cell.angle_beta   90.00
_cell.angle_gamma   90.00
#
_symmetry.space_group_name_H-M   'P 1'
#
loop_
_entity.id
_entity.type
_entity.pdbx_description
1 polymer ?
#
loop_
_entity_poly.entity_id
_entity_poly.type
_entity_poly.pdbx_seq_one_letter_code
_entity_poly.pdbx_strand_id
1 'polypeptide(L)'
;RLSHNNVVRVIAASACSPASQDSLGTIIMEYVGNSTLHHVIYGTGSITKRKDSFVCGYEPLSVMQSLSYSCDIVAGLVFLHSQFIVHLDLKPANIFITEHNDCKIGD
;
A
#
# COMPACT_ATOMS: atom_id res chain seq x y z
N ARG A 1 6.50 15.04 11.20
CA ARG A 1 5.57 13.90 11.41
C ARG A 1 5.13 13.44 10.03
N LEU A 2 5.33 12.16 9.67
CA LEU A 2 4.90 11.63 8.37
C LEU A 2 3.38 11.41 8.40
N SER A 3 2.64 12.34 7.83
CA SER A 3 1.18 12.32 7.80
C SER A 3 0.71 12.91 6.48
N HIS A 4 0.29 12.05 5.56
CA HIS A 4 -0.21 12.41 4.25
C HIS A 4 -1.24 11.36 3.81
N ASN A 5 -2.22 11.75 2.99
CA ASN A 5 -3.30 10.84 2.59
C ASN A 5 -2.79 9.64 1.80
N ASN A 6 -1.74 9.82 1.00
CA ASN A 6 -1.14 8.77 0.16
C ASN A 6 0.15 8.16 0.72
N VAL A 7 0.40 8.28 2.04
CA VAL A 7 1.53 7.61 2.72
C VAL A 7 1.01 6.90 3.96
N VAL A 8 1.38 5.64 4.14
CA VAL A 8 0.95 4.84 5.29
C VAL A 8 1.46 5.47 6.59
N ARG A 9 0.52 5.75 7.49
CA ARG A 9 0.82 6.39 8.77
C ARG A 9 1.34 5.39 9.79
N VAL A 10 2.53 5.65 10.32
CA VAL A 10 3.03 5.01 11.54
C VAL A 10 2.28 5.57 12.75
N ILE A 11 1.66 4.69 13.53
CA ILE A 11 0.90 5.02 14.74
C ILE A 11 1.83 5.01 15.96
N ALA A 12 2.63 3.97 16.09
CA ALA A 12 3.58 3.80 17.18
C ALA A 12 4.77 2.95 16.72
N ALA A 13 5.92 3.15 17.37
CA ALA A 13 7.08 2.29 17.23
C ALA A 13 7.72 2.10 18.60
N SER A 14 8.14 0.87 18.90
CA SER A 14 8.92 0.52 20.08
C SER A 14 10.19 -0.19 19.64
N ALA A 15 11.32 0.16 20.25
CA ALA A 15 12.58 -0.56 20.10
C ALA A 15 13.02 -1.22 21.42
N CYS A 16 12.22 -1.12 22.49
CA CYS A 16 12.55 -1.69 23.79
C CYS A 16 12.04 -3.13 23.89
N SER A 17 12.97 -4.08 24.05
CA SER A 17 12.68 -5.41 24.56
C SER A 17 13.04 -5.50 26.05
N PRO A 18 12.23 -6.13 26.92
CA PRO A 18 12.70 -6.56 28.23
C PRO A 18 13.93 -7.46 28.07
N ALA A 19 14.89 -7.36 28.99
CA ALA A 19 16.19 -8.06 28.95
C ALA A 19 16.14 -9.60 28.82
N SER A 20 14.95 -10.20 28.82
CA SER A 20 14.70 -11.64 28.76
C SER A 20 14.19 -12.14 27.40
N GLN A 21 14.00 -11.29 26.39
CA GLN A 21 13.49 -11.68 25.08
C GLN A 21 14.29 -10.97 23.97
N ASP A 22 14.78 -11.71 22.98
CA ASP A 22 15.35 -11.15 21.74
C ASP A 22 14.22 -10.61 20.86
N SER A 23 13.69 -9.43 21.20
CA SER A 23 12.70 -8.73 20.36
C SER A 23 13.35 -7.54 19.68
N LEU A 24 13.29 -7.51 18.35
CA LEU A 24 13.86 -6.48 17.47
C LEU A 24 13.05 -5.16 17.46
N GLY A 25 12.01 -5.06 18.30
CA GLY A 25 11.08 -3.93 18.33
C GLY A 25 9.76 -4.22 17.61
N THR A 26 8.86 -3.24 17.59
CA THR A 26 7.52 -3.35 16.99
C THR A 26 7.14 -2.03 16.35
N ILE A 27 6.67 -2.07 15.12
CA ILE A 27 6.10 -0.92 14.42
C ILE A 27 4.61 -1.20 14.22
N ILE A 28 3.77 -0.26 14.65
CA ILE A 28 2.32 -0.29 14.46
C ILE A 28 1.97 0.80 13.46
N MET A 29 1.33 0.40 12.36
CA MET A 29 0.92 1.28 11.28
C MET A 29 -0.61 1.26 11.13
N GLU A 30 -1.17 2.25 10.43
CA GLU A 30 -2.57 2.18 10.04
C GLU A 30 -2.84 0.96 9.16
N TYR A 31 -4.02 0.37 9.33
CA TYR A 31 -4.51 -0.64 8.40
C TYR A 31 -5.08 0.07 7.17
N VAL A 32 -4.52 -0.21 5.98
CA VAL A 32 -4.92 0.45 4.73
C VAL A 32 -5.95 -0.37 3.96
N GLY A 33 -5.77 -1.69 3.91
CA GLY A 33 -6.60 -2.60 3.13
C GLY A 33 -5.93 -3.96 2.98
N ASN A 34 -6.61 -4.90 2.32
CA ASN A 34 -6.15 -6.27 2.10
C ASN A 34 -5.49 -6.50 0.74
N SER A 35 -5.29 -5.44 -0.05
CA SER A 35 -4.81 -5.52 -1.43
C SER A 35 -3.71 -4.50 -1.68
N THR A 36 -2.86 -4.82 -2.66
CA THR A 36 -1.79 -3.93 -3.14
C THR A 36 -1.94 -3.73 -4.65
N LEU A 37 -1.28 -2.72 -5.20
CA LEU A 37 -1.29 -2.47 -6.64
C LEU A 37 -0.75 -3.69 -7.41
N HIS A 38 0.17 -4.47 -6.82
CA HIS A 38 0.60 -5.75 -7.37
C HIS A 38 -0.56 -6.73 -7.59
N HIS A 39 -1.45 -6.88 -6.60
CA HIS A 39 -2.64 -7.74 -6.72
C HIS A 39 -3.58 -7.24 -7.82
N VAL A 40 -3.72 -5.92 -7.96
CA VAL A 40 -4.58 -5.31 -8.98
C VAL A 40 -4.01 -5.47 -10.39
N ILE A 41 -2.70 -5.30 -10.58
CA ILE A 41 -2.03 -5.40 -11.89
C ILE A 41 -1.84 -6.85 -12.34
N TYR A 42 -1.52 -7.76 -11.44
CA TYR A 42 -1.14 -9.12 -11.83
C TYR A 42 -2.20 -10.17 -11.53
N GLY A 43 -3.21 -9.82 -10.73
CA GLY A 43 -4.27 -10.74 -10.34
C GLY A 43 -3.73 -11.88 -9.48
N THR A 44 -4.00 -11.87 -8.18
CA THR A 44 -3.93 -13.13 -7.43
C THR A 44 -5.14 -13.95 -7.82
N GLY A 45 -4.93 -15.15 -8.38
CA GLY A 45 -6.02 -16.09 -8.61
C GLY A 45 -6.89 -16.22 -7.36
N SER A 46 -8.14 -15.77 -7.48
CA SER A 46 -9.29 -16.16 -6.65
C SER A 46 -9.17 -15.97 -5.12
N ILE A 47 -9.59 -14.81 -4.60
CA ILE A 47 -10.28 -14.75 -3.29
C ILE A 47 -11.40 -13.69 -3.43
N THR A 48 -12.66 -14.15 -3.57
CA THR A 48 -13.95 -13.39 -3.52
C THR A 48 -14.74 -13.07 -4.80
N LYS A 49 -14.45 -13.65 -5.98
CA LYS A 49 -15.49 -13.71 -7.04
C LYS A 49 -16.45 -14.88 -6.80
N ARG A 50 -17.38 -14.74 -5.84
CA ARG A 50 -18.69 -15.40 -5.95
C ARG A 50 -19.58 -14.53 -6.82
N LYS A 51 -19.72 -14.89 -8.09
CA LYS A 51 -20.95 -14.75 -8.89
C LYS A 51 -20.71 -15.32 -10.29
N ASP A 52 -21.14 -16.56 -10.47
CA ASP A 52 -21.96 -17.06 -11.59
C ASP A 52 -21.76 -16.46 -12.99
N SER A 53 -20.53 -16.34 -13.48
CA SER A 53 -20.30 -16.09 -14.91
C SER A 53 -18.97 -16.66 -15.37
N PHE A 54 -19.06 -17.50 -16.39
CA PHE A 54 -18.00 -18.29 -16.99
C PHE A 54 -17.02 -17.42 -17.79
N VAL A 55 -16.27 -16.52 -17.15
CA VAL A 55 -15.12 -15.83 -17.79
C VAL A 55 -13.99 -15.67 -16.76
N CYS A 56 -13.02 -16.57 -16.85
CA CYS A 56 -11.70 -16.44 -16.26
C CYS A 56 -10.93 -15.40 -17.09
N GLY A 57 -11.06 -14.11 -16.75
CA GLY A 57 -10.40 -13.01 -17.44
C GLY A 57 -9.76 -12.05 -16.44
N TYR A 58 -8.46 -11.83 -16.59
CA TYR A 58 -7.79 -10.64 -16.09
C TYR A 58 -8.41 -9.43 -16.78
N GLU A 59 -9.09 -8.57 -16.03
CA GLU A 59 -9.51 -7.27 -16.55
C GLU A 59 -8.35 -6.29 -16.33
N PRO A 60 -7.73 -5.78 -17.41
CA PRO A 60 -6.67 -4.79 -17.27
C PRO A 60 -7.18 -3.54 -16.55
N LEU A 61 -6.28 -2.87 -15.83
CA LEU A 61 -6.58 -1.55 -15.27
C LEU A 61 -7.07 -0.60 -16.36
N SER A 62 -8.20 0.06 -16.12
CA SER A 62 -8.65 1.11 -17.01
C SER A 62 -7.65 2.28 -17.01
N VAL A 63 -7.63 3.05 -18.10
CA VAL A 63 -6.80 4.27 -18.19
C VAL A 63 -7.12 5.24 -17.06
N MET A 64 -8.40 5.40 -16.70
CA MET A 64 -8.81 6.27 -15.61
C MET A 64 -8.27 5.82 -14.26
N GLN A 65 -8.35 4.52 -13.94
CA GLN A 65 -7.79 3.99 -12.69
C GLN A 65 -6.26 4.12 -12.67
N SER A 66 -5.60 3.84 -13.81
CA SER A 66 -4.15 4.00 -13.93
C SER A 66 -3.71 5.44 -13.66
N LEU A 67 -4.44 6.42 -14.20
CA LEU A 67 -4.20 7.84 -13.94
C LEU A 67 -4.46 8.20 -12.48
N SER A 68 -5.56 7.72 -11.89
CA SER A 68 -5.89 7.98 -10.48
C SER A 68 -4.80 7.47 -9.53
N TYR A 69 -4.40 6.20 -9.69
CA TYR A 69 -3.33 5.61 -8.88
C TYR A 69 -1.99 6.32 -9.09
N SER A 70 -1.68 6.72 -10.33
CA SER A 70 -0.47 7.47 -10.60
C SER A 70 -0.48 8.83 -9.89
N CYS A 71 -1.62 9.52 -9.85
CA CYS A 71 -1.76 10.79 -9.15
C CYS A 71 -1.53 10.63 -7.63
N ASP A 72 -2.13 9.60 -7.03
CA ASP A 72 -1.95 9.30 -5.61
C ASP A 72 -0.49 8.98 -5.25
N ILE A 73 0.16 8.13 -6.05
CA ILE A 73 1.56 7.76 -5.85
C ILE A 73 2.44 9.00 -5.98
N VAL A 74 2.23 9.83 -7.01
CA VAL A 74 3.00 11.07 -7.19
C VAL A 74 2.76 12.04 -6.04
N ALA A 75 1.52 12.19 -5.55
CA ALA A 75 1.22 13.03 -4.39
C ALA A 75 1.97 12.55 -3.13
N GLY A 76 1.99 11.24 -2.88
CA GLY A 76 2.77 10.64 -1.79
C GLY A 76 4.27 10.87 -1.93
N LEU A 77 4.83 10.70 -3.13
CA LEU A 77 6.25 10.92 -3.40
C LEU A 77 6.65 12.39 -3.26
N VAL A 78 5.83 13.33 -3.76
CA VAL A 78 6.05 14.77 -3.58
C VAL A 78 6.12 15.10 -2.08
N PHE A 79 5.21 14.54 -1.29
CA PHE A 79 5.26 14.70 0.16
C PHE A 79 6.55 14.13 0.76
N LEU A 80 6.92 12.88 0.47
CA LEU A 80 8.15 12.25 1.00
C LEU A 80 9.40 13.04 0.61
N HIS A 81 9.51 13.44 -0.65
CA HIS A 81 10.65 14.20 -1.17
C HIS A 81 10.75 15.59 -0.54
N SER A 82 9.61 16.24 -0.21
CA SER A 82 9.61 17.50 0.55
C SER A 82 10.20 17.38 1.96
N GLN A 83 10.24 16.15 2.50
CA GLN A 83 10.82 15.81 3.79
C GLN A 83 12.23 15.21 3.66
N PHE A 84 12.85 15.27 2.47
CA PHE A 84 14.14 14.67 2.14
C PHE A 84 14.20 13.14 2.33
N ILE A 85 13.06 12.46 2.16
CA ILE A 85 12.96 11.00 2.27
C ILE A 85 12.89 10.41 0.87
N VAL A 86 13.79 9.48 0.58
CA VAL A 86 13.75 8.66 -0.64
C VAL A 86 13.21 7.28 -0.25
N HIS A 87 12.21 6.78 -0.96
CA HIS A 87 11.57 5.49 -0.65
C HIS A 87 12.49 4.28 -0.86
N LEU A 88 13.34 4.33 -1.88
CA LEU A 88 14.33 3.30 -2.27
C LEU A 88 13.79 1.94 -2.74
N ASP A 89 12.57 1.54 -2.34
CA ASP A 89 11.94 0.27 -2.77
C ASP A 89 10.55 0.45 -3.38
N LEU A 90 10.39 1.48 -4.22
CA LEU A 90 9.10 1.77 -4.85
C LEU A 90 8.75 0.70 -5.89
N LYS A 91 7.75 -0.14 -5.58
CA LYS A 91 7.24 -1.21 -6.44
C LYS A 91 5.74 -1.44 -6.19
N PRO A 92 5.00 -2.10 -7.09
CA PRO A 92 3.57 -2.32 -6.92
C PRO A 92 3.18 -3.06 -5.62
N ALA A 93 4.08 -3.87 -5.05
CA ALA A 93 3.84 -4.57 -3.79
C ALA A 93 3.82 -3.64 -2.56
N ASN A 94 4.46 -2.47 -2.67
CA ASN A 94 4.61 -1.48 -1.60
C ASN A 94 3.58 -0.34 -1.75
N ILE A 95 2.66 -0.46 -2.70
CA ILE A 95 1.51 0.45 -2.87
C ILE A 95 0.24 -0.27 -2.41
N PHE A 96 -0.32 0.17 -1.29
CA PHE A 96 -1.54 -0.38 -0.72
C PHE A 96 -2.78 0.27 -1.35
N ILE A 97 -3.83 -0.52 -1.54
CA ILE A 97 -5.13 -0.05 -2.05
C ILE A 97 -6.12 0.02 -0.89
N THR A 98 -6.71 1.19 -0.69
CA THR A 98 -7.75 1.40 0.32
C THR A 98 -9.08 0.81 -0.10
N GLU A 99 -10.01 0.65 0.83
CA GLU A 99 -11.40 0.26 0.53
C GLU A 99 -12.12 1.27 -0.38
N HIS A 100 -11.65 2.52 -0.41
CA HIS A 100 -12.14 3.58 -1.29
C HIS A 100 -11.48 3.61 -2.67
N ASN A 101 -10.60 2.64 -2.95
CA ASN A 101 -9.85 2.55 -4.21
C ASN A 101 -8.87 3.72 -4.44
N ASP A 102 -8.33 4.26 -3.35
CA ASP A 102 -7.18 5.20 -3.35
C ASP A 102 -5.87 4.46 -3.03
N CYS A 103 -4.73 4.99 -3.46
CA CYS A 103 -3.41 4.43 -3.17
C CYS A 103 -2.71 5.08 -1.97
N LYS A 104 -2.01 4.25 -1.18
CA LYS A 104 -1.02 4.70 -0.19
C LYS A 104 0.32 4.01 -0.37
N ILE A 105 1.39 4.79 -0.32
CA ILE A 105 2.78 4.31 -0.32
C ILE A 105 3.12 3.78 1.08
N GLY A 106 3.58 2.53 1.18
CA GLY A 106 4.11 1.93 2.41
C GLY A 106 5.40 1.17 2.14
N ASP A 107 5.94 0.53 3.19
CA ASP A 107 7.22 -0.23 3.21
C ASP A 107 8.42 0.50 2.58
#